data_AF-A0A2V4TR60-F1
#
_entry.id   AF-A0A2V4TR60-F1
#
_cell.length_a   1.000
_cell.length_b   1.000
_cell.length_c   1.000
_cell.angle_alpha   90.00
_cell.angle_beta   90.00
_cell.angle_gamma   90.00
#
_symmetry.space_group_name_H-M   'P 1'
#
loop_
_entity.id
_entity.type
_entity.pdbx_description
1 polymer ?
#
loop_
_entity_poly.entity_id
_entity_poly.type
_entity_poly.pdbx_seq_one_letter_code
_entity_poly.pdbx_strand_id
1 'polypeptide(L)'
;MKSVIIVLFLAASTTLLASNTHAQSTSKGLTREQVRADLYRAFLNGTTAEDEKASYPAPPDDRADLAAQRAREARTNPAYANFVR
;
A
#
# COMPACT_ATOMS: atom_id res chain seq x y z
N MET A 1 -39.17 22.77 41.37
CA MET A 1 -39.43 21.46 40.75
C MET A 1 -38.40 21.31 39.64
N LYS A 2 -37.36 20.49 39.85
CA LYS A 2 -37.17 19.17 39.22
C LYS A 2 -37.11 19.24 37.69
N SER A 3 -35.91 18.95 37.16
CA SER A 3 -35.48 19.13 35.77
C SER A 3 -36.17 18.23 34.76
N VAL A 4 -36.27 18.69 33.52
CA VAL A 4 -36.46 17.84 32.33
C VAL A 4 -35.43 18.26 31.27
N ILE A 5 -34.54 17.33 30.91
CA ILE A 5 -33.59 17.47 29.80
C ILE A 5 -34.12 16.59 28.67
N ILE A 6 -34.30 17.13 27.46
CA ILE A 6 -34.58 16.34 26.24
C ILE A 6 -33.77 16.87 25.05
N VAL A 7 -33.25 15.92 24.28
CA VAL A 7 -32.52 16.05 23.00
C VAL A 7 -33.34 15.33 21.88
N LEU A 8 -33.09 15.50 20.58
CA LEU A 8 -31.83 15.79 19.89
C LEU A 8 -32.01 16.71 18.65
N PHE A 9 -30.89 17.00 17.99
CA PHE A 9 -30.74 17.52 16.63
C PHE A 9 -31.67 16.84 15.59
N LEU A 10 -31.97 17.55 14.48
CA LEU A 10 -31.50 17.07 13.18
C LEU A 10 -31.23 18.22 12.19
N ALA A 11 -30.10 18.14 11.48
CA ALA A 11 -29.62 19.19 10.57
C ALA A 11 -30.17 19.03 9.14
N ALA A 12 -30.00 20.06 8.32
CA ALA A 12 -30.56 20.16 6.97
C ALA A 12 -30.04 19.08 6.00
N SER A 13 -30.96 18.40 5.32
CA SER A 13 -30.67 17.43 4.27
C SER A 13 -30.32 18.10 2.93
N THR A 14 -29.10 18.61 2.78
CA THR A 14 -28.57 18.95 1.45
C THR A 14 -28.19 17.66 0.71
N THR A 15 -29.09 17.18 -0.16
CA THR A 15 -28.79 16.08 -1.07
C THR A 15 -27.75 16.52 -2.10
N LEU A 16 -26.47 16.24 -1.83
CA LEU A 16 -25.42 16.33 -2.83
C LEU A 16 -25.74 15.35 -3.96
N LEU A 17 -25.89 15.88 -5.18
CA LEU A 17 -25.88 15.07 -6.39
C LEU A 17 -24.48 14.44 -6.51
N ALA A 18 -24.38 13.16 -6.19
CA ALA A 18 -23.18 12.37 -6.44
C ALA A 18 -23.02 12.15 -7.95
N SER A 19 -22.42 13.13 -8.63
CA SER A 19 -21.93 12.98 -9.98
C SER A 19 -20.83 11.92 -9.98
N ASN A 20 -21.18 10.67 -10.31
CA ASN A 20 -20.22 9.59 -10.58
C ASN A 20 -19.53 9.81 -11.93
N THR A 21 -18.98 11.00 -12.15
CA THR A 21 -17.86 11.19 -13.06
C THR A 21 -16.71 10.34 -12.54
N HIS A 22 -16.49 9.19 -13.17
CA HIS A 22 -15.22 8.49 -13.08
C HIS A 22 -14.15 9.43 -13.66
N ALA A 23 -13.57 10.25 -12.79
CA ALA A 23 -12.44 11.09 -13.12
C ALA A 23 -11.34 10.15 -13.59
N GLN A 24 -11.17 10.05 -14.91
CA GLN A 24 -10.16 9.24 -15.55
C GLN A 24 -8.84 9.92 -15.23
N SER A 25 -8.28 9.54 -14.08
CA SER A 25 -7.05 10.09 -13.55
C SER A 25 -6.01 9.98 -14.65
N THR A 26 -5.56 11.12 -15.17
CA THR A 26 -4.40 11.20 -16.05
C THR A 26 -3.15 10.98 -15.20
N SER A 27 -3.08 9.82 -14.53
CA SER A 27 -1.89 9.39 -13.83
C SER A 27 -0.80 9.30 -14.88
N LYS A 28 0.15 10.21 -14.80
CA LYS A 28 1.39 10.07 -15.56
C LYS A 28 1.95 8.71 -15.16
N GLY A 29 2.14 7.84 -16.14
CA GLY A 29 2.66 6.50 -15.92
C GLY A 29 3.97 6.57 -15.12
N LEU A 30 4.21 5.57 -14.27
CA LEU A 30 5.42 5.52 -13.46
C LEU A 30 6.66 5.60 -14.36
N THR A 31 7.64 6.40 -13.96
CA THR A 31 8.94 6.41 -14.65
C THR A 31 9.66 5.08 -14.40
N ARG A 32 10.66 4.78 -15.24
CA ARG A 32 11.43 3.54 -15.11
C ARG A 32 12.13 3.45 -13.75
N GLU A 33 12.55 4.58 -13.21
CA GLU A 33 13.22 4.74 -11.92
C GLU A 33 12.23 4.45 -10.77
N GLN A 34 10.99 4.96 -10.87
CA GLN A 34 9.92 4.66 -9.92
C GLN A 34 9.58 3.16 -9.90
N VAL A 35 9.36 2.56 -11.08
CA VAL A 35 9.11 1.11 -11.21
C VAL A 35 10.28 0.30 -10.62
N ARG A 36 11.53 0.72 -10.86
CA ARG A 36 12.70 0.06 -10.28
C ARG A 36 12.74 0.14 -8.75
N ALA A 37 12.45 1.31 -8.19
CA ALA A 37 12.40 1.51 -6.74
C ALA A 37 11.29 0.67 -6.09
N ASP A 38 10.10 0.60 -6.71
CA ASP A 38 8.98 -0.18 -6.19
C ASP A 38 9.25 -1.70 -6.27
N LEU A 39 9.82 -2.19 -7.37
CA LEU A 39 10.26 -3.60 -7.48
C LEU A 39 11.34 -3.95 -6.45
N TYR A 40 12.28 -3.04 -6.19
CA TYR A 40 13.31 -3.24 -5.18
C TYR A 40 12.71 -3.27 -3.75
N ARG A 41 11.73 -2.41 -3.46
CA ARG A 41 10.97 -2.47 -2.19
C ARG A 41 10.19 -3.77 -2.04
N ALA A 42 9.54 -4.26 -3.10
CA ALA A 42 8.83 -5.54 -3.07
C ALA A 42 9.79 -6.72 -2.81
N PHE A 43 10.98 -6.71 -3.42
CA PHE A 43 12.04 -7.68 -3.14
C PHE A 43 12.45 -7.68 -1.66
N LEU A 44 12.78 -6.50 -1.12
CA LEU A 44 13.18 -6.35 0.29
C LEU A 44 12.10 -6.75 1.30
N ASN A 45 10.82 -6.69 0.92
CA ASN A 45 9.69 -7.03 1.78
C ASN A 45 9.21 -8.49 1.64
N GLY A 46 9.79 -9.29 0.73
CA GLY A 46 9.31 -10.66 0.47
C GLY A 46 7.91 -10.70 -0.17
N THR A 47 7.57 -9.67 -0.97
CA THR A 47 6.26 -9.53 -1.63
C THR A 47 6.39 -9.47 -3.15
N THR A 48 7.34 -10.22 -3.72
CA THR A 48 7.40 -10.41 -5.17
C THR A 48 6.42 -11.50 -5.60
N ALA A 49 6.04 -11.50 -6.88
CA ALA A 49 5.11 -12.50 -7.41
C ALA A 49 5.65 -13.95 -7.25
N GLU A 50 6.96 -14.15 -7.25
CA GLU A 50 7.57 -15.48 -7.03
C GLU A 50 7.43 -15.93 -5.57
N ASP A 51 7.58 -15.01 -4.62
CA ASP A 51 7.45 -15.29 -3.18
C ASP A 51 6.02 -15.73 -2.81
N GLU A 52 5.01 -15.14 -3.46
CA GLU A 52 3.59 -15.40 -3.16
C GLU A 52 2.98 -16.52 -4.02
N LYS A 53 3.65 -16.95 -5.10
CA LYS A 53 3.14 -17.90 -6.10
C LYS A 53 2.70 -19.25 -5.53
N ALA A 54 3.34 -19.72 -4.46
CA ALA A 54 3.05 -21.00 -3.84
C ALA A 54 1.90 -20.94 -2.81
N SER A 55 1.58 -19.76 -2.27
CA SER A 55 0.68 -19.58 -1.12
C SER A 55 -0.63 -18.87 -1.44
N TYR A 56 -0.78 -18.33 -2.65
CA TYR A 56 -1.98 -17.62 -3.10
C TYR A 56 -3.29 -18.38 -2.76
N PRO A 57 -4.31 -17.72 -2.18
CA PRO A 57 -4.44 -16.27 -1.97
C PRO A 57 -3.83 -15.72 -0.67
N ALA A 58 -3.18 -16.56 0.15
CA ALA A 58 -2.60 -16.16 1.42
C ALA A 58 -1.11 -15.76 1.31
N PRO A 59 -0.62 -14.82 2.14
CA PRO A 59 0.80 -14.67 2.40
C PRO A 59 1.47 -15.98 2.88
N PRO A 60 2.72 -16.27 2.49
CA PRO A 60 3.51 -17.31 3.14
C PRO A 60 3.96 -16.86 4.54
N ASP A 61 4.03 -17.79 5.48
CA ASP A 61 4.36 -17.53 6.89
C ASP A 61 5.82 -17.05 7.11
N ASP A 62 6.73 -17.44 6.23
CA ASP A 62 8.17 -17.13 6.28
C ASP A 62 8.55 -15.76 5.67
N ARG A 63 7.56 -14.99 5.19
CA ARG A 63 7.75 -13.67 4.55
C ARG A 63 8.66 -12.73 5.36
N ALA A 64 8.50 -12.72 6.68
CA ALA A 64 9.29 -11.87 7.57
C ALA A 64 10.78 -12.26 7.59
N ASP A 65 11.08 -13.56 7.57
CA ASP A 65 12.45 -14.08 7.56
C ASP A 65 13.11 -13.85 6.20
N LEU A 66 12.39 -14.07 5.11
CA LEU A 66 12.84 -13.78 3.74
C LEU A 66 13.15 -12.28 3.55
N ALA A 67 12.28 -11.40 4.04
CA ALA A 67 12.52 -9.96 4.06
C ALA A 67 13.77 -9.59 4.88
N ALA A 68 13.92 -10.17 6.06
CA ALA A 68 15.08 -9.94 6.93
C ALA A 68 16.39 -10.49 6.34
N GLN A 69 16.35 -11.59 5.58
CA GLN A 69 17.48 -12.11 4.82
C GLN A 69 17.88 -11.13 3.70
N ARG A 70 16.94 -10.76 2.83
CA ARG A 70 17.19 -9.86 1.70
C ARG A 70 17.64 -8.48 2.13
N ALA A 71 17.10 -7.95 3.22
CA ALA A 71 17.55 -6.69 3.82
C ALA A 71 18.97 -6.77 4.40
N ARG A 72 19.45 -7.96 4.82
CA ARG A 72 20.85 -8.19 5.21
C ARG A 72 21.75 -8.29 3.97
N GLU A 73 21.38 -9.11 2.99
CA GLU A 73 22.11 -9.27 1.72
C GLU A 73 22.28 -7.94 0.98
N ALA A 74 21.22 -7.13 0.90
CA ALA A 74 21.26 -5.83 0.24
C ALA A 74 22.16 -4.79 0.93
N ARG A 75 22.46 -4.97 2.22
CA ARG A 75 23.40 -4.10 2.96
C ARG A 75 24.86 -4.52 2.77
N THR A 76 25.13 -5.81 2.54
CA THR A 76 26.49 -6.36 2.47
C THR A 76 26.98 -6.59 1.05
N ASN A 77 26.09 -6.90 0.10
CA ASN A 77 26.44 -7.17 -1.29
C ASN A 77 26.30 -5.90 -2.15
N PRO A 78 27.41 -5.38 -2.74
CA PRO A 78 27.40 -4.14 -3.51
C PRO A 78 26.57 -4.23 -4.81
N ALA A 79 26.18 -5.42 -5.28
CA ALA A 79 25.31 -5.58 -6.44
C ALA A 79 23.96 -4.83 -6.27
N TYR A 80 23.43 -4.79 -5.04
CA TYR A 80 22.15 -4.14 -4.74
C TYR A 80 22.22 -2.60 -4.70
N ALA A 81 23.41 -2.01 -4.54
CA ALA A 81 23.58 -0.56 -4.50
C ALA A 81 23.08 0.14 -5.79
N ASN A 82 23.07 -0.58 -6.91
CA ASN A 82 22.59 -0.07 -8.19
C ASN A 82 21.06 0.10 -8.26
N PHE A 83 20.28 -0.55 -7.39
CA PHE A 83 18.82 -0.49 -7.40
C PHE A 83 18.23 0.70 -6.62
N VAL A 84 19.07 1.42 -5.87
CA VAL A 84 18.70 2.58 -5.04
C VAL A 84 19.03 3.92 -5.75
N ARG A 85 19.71 3.87 -6.90
CA ARG A 85 20.09 5.02 -7.74
C ARG A 85 19.09 5.29 -8.85
#